data_AF-A0A6V7LFW8-F1
#
_entry.id   AF-A0A6V7LFW8-F1
#
_cell.length_a   1.000
_cell.length_b   1.000
_cell.length_c   1.000
_cell.angle_alpha   90.00
_cell.angle_beta   90.00
_cell.angle_gamma   90.00
#
_symmetry.space_group_name_H-M   'P 1'
#
loop_
_entity.id
_entity.type
_entity.pdbx_description
1 polymer ?
#
loop_
_entity_poly.entity_id
_entity_poly.type
_entity_poly.pdbx_seq_one_letter_code
_entity_poly.pdbx_strand_id
1 'polypeptide(L)'
;PTPTDLMMKFMSINLDQKEQNDVKVIDPEQPETPTVTRKWTYKNIALKILSLKVAAYLKWDLDVIEQKLPLPMQLTFLQDLFYITADVMVDMPSILEFSLDTASDQLLFAIVLYHRWIVRAIVNRALNNKQNKPQVIHPPGLQEPYIFYTGVPQALIDEIIRKVEIQLPHSLEILNAVLHMDNLKPKVLSFDTFQTLTEDTTEIKQNWEKMTTITIEEFKCQIHYDLATFHLLREEYKLAKYHTANAMDLYKTLEHRDSLLYCRIHRENLDGYCQATDVKIDGIKATLTQQFHASLNDQYRNIIEILEEDNRKREIPMVYRDNLELDIQGGLVNRKIVVSKELLQKIQCLNIVRKVMDGEIVQNNFLTELKGTESKSLDVLLDSFDDVLGNATELDRKRISKYFLYLVIMADVSELSKRILSID
;
A
#
# COMPACT_ATOMS: atom_id res chain seq x y z
N PRO A 1 20.71 -2.47 -22.74
CA PRO A 1 19.32 -2.90 -22.45
C PRO A 1 19.17 -3.05 -20.94
N THR A 2 18.05 -2.62 -20.36
CA THR A 2 17.79 -2.90 -18.94
C THR A 2 17.49 -4.39 -18.75
N PRO A 3 17.64 -4.95 -17.52
CA PRO A 3 17.28 -6.34 -17.27
C PRO A 3 15.83 -6.65 -17.70
N THR A 4 14.89 -5.75 -17.39
CA THR A 4 13.49 -5.92 -17.78
C THR A 4 13.27 -5.87 -19.30
N ASP A 5 14.06 -5.10 -20.06
CA ASP A 5 14.02 -5.13 -21.53
C ASP A 5 14.47 -6.47 -22.09
N LEU A 6 15.48 -7.09 -21.48
CA LEU A 6 15.94 -8.43 -21.86
C LEU A 6 14.87 -9.48 -21.57
N MET A 7 14.26 -9.42 -20.39
CA MET A 7 13.15 -10.32 -20.02
C MET A 7 12.00 -10.22 -21.02
N MET A 8 11.53 -9.00 -21.32
CA MET A 8 10.51 -8.77 -22.34
C MET A 8 10.91 -9.33 -23.69
N LYS A 9 12.14 -9.05 -24.15
CA LYS A 9 12.64 -9.55 -25.44
C LYS A 9 12.66 -11.08 -25.53
N PHE A 10 13.13 -11.77 -24.50
CA PHE A 10 13.16 -13.23 -24.49
C PHE A 10 11.76 -13.83 -24.55
N MET A 11 10.82 -13.25 -23.79
CA MET A 11 9.43 -13.72 -23.74
C MET A 11 8.68 -13.44 -25.04
N SER A 12 8.90 -12.28 -25.66
CA SER A 12 8.37 -11.91 -26.97
C SER A 12 8.75 -12.89 -28.06
N ILE A 13 10.05 -13.16 -28.19
CA ILE A 13 10.58 -14.10 -29.19
C ILE A 13 10.00 -15.50 -28.98
N ASN A 14 9.76 -15.88 -27.73
CA ASN A 14 9.18 -17.16 -27.37
C ASN A 14 7.68 -17.25 -27.77
N LEU A 15 6.93 -16.15 -27.60
CA LEU A 15 5.51 -16.05 -27.98
C LEU A 15 5.31 -16.06 -29.50
N ASP A 16 6.07 -15.26 -30.24
CA ASP A 16 5.97 -15.19 -31.71
C ASP A 16 6.24 -16.57 -32.36
N GLN A 17 7.15 -17.35 -31.78
CA GLN A 17 7.45 -18.71 -32.23
C GLN A 17 6.33 -19.71 -31.90
N LYS A 18 5.61 -19.49 -30.80
CA LYS A 18 4.44 -20.32 -30.45
C LYS A 18 3.35 -20.14 -31.51
N GLU A 19 3.06 -18.89 -31.88
CA GLU A 19 2.06 -18.57 -32.92
C GLU A 19 2.46 -19.11 -34.30
N GLN A 20 3.75 -19.06 -34.67
CA GLN A 20 4.23 -19.63 -35.93
C GLN A 20 4.19 -21.17 -35.97
N ASN A 21 4.42 -21.84 -34.84
CA ASN A 21 4.39 -23.30 -34.76
C ASN A 21 2.95 -23.85 -34.65
N ASP A 22 2.03 -23.16 -33.97
CA ASP A 22 0.61 -23.56 -33.90
C ASP A 22 -0.10 -23.45 -35.27
N VAL A 23 0.45 -22.68 -36.23
CA VAL A 23 -0.08 -22.55 -37.61
C VAL A 23 0.40 -23.68 -38.55
N LYS A 24 1.29 -24.57 -38.12
CA LYS A 24 1.75 -25.71 -38.95
C LYS A 24 1.57 -27.05 -38.23
N VAL A 25 0.62 -27.83 -38.77
CA VAL A 25 0.53 -29.29 -38.91
C VAL A 25 -0.90 -29.75 -38.60
N ILE A 26 -1.75 -29.74 -39.63
CA ILE A 26 -2.84 -30.72 -39.73
C ILE A 26 -2.23 -31.86 -40.56
N ASP A 27 -1.74 -32.89 -39.89
CA ASP A 27 -1.39 -34.15 -40.55
C ASP A 27 -2.64 -35.04 -40.56
N PRO A 28 -3.24 -35.39 -41.71
CA PRO A 28 -4.53 -36.08 -41.76
C PRO A 28 -4.50 -37.55 -41.30
N GLU A 29 -3.35 -38.11 -40.88
CA GLU A 29 -3.19 -39.57 -40.68
C GLU A 29 -2.75 -40.02 -39.27
N GLN A 30 -2.88 -39.21 -38.21
CA GLN A 30 -2.63 -39.71 -36.84
C GLN A 30 -3.93 -40.06 -36.08
N PRO A 31 -4.07 -41.30 -35.57
CA PRO A 31 -5.22 -41.67 -34.76
C PRO A 31 -5.17 -40.97 -33.39
N GLU A 32 -6.32 -40.40 -33.00
CA GLU A 32 -6.51 -39.66 -31.76
C GLU A 32 -6.12 -40.49 -30.52
N THR A 33 -5.00 -40.14 -29.91
CA THR A 33 -4.66 -40.51 -28.53
C THR A 33 -4.56 -39.22 -27.70
N PRO A 34 -5.22 -39.12 -26.53
CA PRO A 34 -5.52 -37.84 -25.87
C PRO A 34 -4.37 -37.26 -25.03
N THR A 35 -3.11 -37.54 -25.37
CA THR A 35 -1.95 -37.01 -24.64
C THR A 35 -0.91 -36.47 -25.62
N VAL A 36 -1.27 -35.38 -26.32
CA VAL A 36 -0.28 -34.52 -26.97
C VAL A 36 0.35 -33.66 -25.87
N THR A 37 1.37 -34.19 -25.18
CA THR A 37 2.30 -33.32 -24.45
C THR A 37 2.95 -32.41 -25.47
N ARG A 38 2.51 -31.14 -25.57
CA ARG A 38 3.13 -30.11 -26.41
C ARG A 38 4.59 -29.97 -25.97
N LYS A 39 5.55 -30.64 -26.62
CA LYS A 39 6.97 -30.51 -26.26
C LYS A 39 7.49 -29.17 -26.79
N TRP A 40 7.87 -28.27 -25.90
CA TRP A 40 8.58 -27.03 -26.26
C TRP A 40 9.91 -27.37 -26.94
N THR A 41 10.32 -26.58 -27.94
CA THR A 41 11.65 -26.77 -28.54
C THR A 41 12.75 -26.35 -27.56
N TYR A 42 13.96 -26.89 -27.73
CA TYR A 42 15.14 -26.49 -26.94
C TYR A 42 15.38 -24.97 -26.97
N LYS A 43 15.09 -24.32 -28.10
CA LYS A 43 15.17 -22.86 -28.24
C LYS A 43 14.16 -22.15 -27.37
N ASN A 44 12.90 -22.60 -27.35
CA ASN A 44 11.86 -22.03 -26.48
C ASN A 44 12.28 -22.17 -25.01
N ILE A 45 12.78 -23.34 -24.61
CA ILE A 45 13.19 -23.61 -23.23
C ILE A 45 14.42 -22.77 -22.83
N ALA A 46 15.38 -22.58 -23.73
CA ALA A 46 16.51 -21.68 -23.50
C ALA A 46 16.04 -20.24 -23.22
N LEU A 47 15.07 -19.73 -23.97
CA LEU A 47 14.51 -18.40 -23.75
C LEU A 47 13.77 -18.27 -22.41
N LYS A 48 13.04 -19.32 -22.00
CA LYS A 48 12.41 -19.39 -20.66
C LYS A 48 13.46 -19.35 -19.55
N ILE A 49 14.52 -20.15 -19.67
CA ILE A 49 15.62 -20.16 -18.70
C ILE A 49 16.29 -18.80 -18.62
N LEU A 50 16.48 -18.11 -19.76
CA LEU A 50 17.06 -16.76 -19.77
C LEU A 50 16.18 -15.73 -19.08
N SER A 51 14.85 -15.77 -19.24
CA SER A 51 13.94 -14.86 -18.51
C SER A 51 13.97 -15.14 -17.00
N LEU A 52 13.99 -16.40 -16.58
CA LEU A 52 14.13 -16.78 -15.17
C LEU A 52 15.48 -16.37 -14.56
N LYS A 53 16.58 -16.44 -15.32
CA LYS A 53 17.90 -15.92 -14.90
C LYS A 53 17.86 -14.43 -14.66
N VAL A 54 17.18 -13.67 -15.51
CA VAL A 54 17.00 -12.23 -15.31
C VAL A 54 16.19 -11.96 -14.05
N ALA A 55 15.11 -12.70 -13.79
CA ALA A 55 14.34 -12.55 -12.56
C ALA A 55 15.16 -12.88 -11.29
N ALA A 56 16.00 -13.91 -11.33
CA ALA A 56 16.92 -14.22 -10.24
C ALA A 56 17.99 -13.12 -10.03
N TYR A 57 18.49 -12.52 -11.11
CA TYR A 57 19.37 -11.33 -11.03
C TYR A 57 18.66 -10.14 -10.38
N LEU A 58 17.38 -9.95 -10.68
CA LEU A 58 16.50 -8.97 -10.03
C LEU A 58 16.01 -9.42 -8.64
N LYS A 59 16.53 -10.54 -8.13
CA LYS A 59 16.20 -11.09 -6.81
C LYS A 59 14.70 -11.34 -6.59
N TRP A 60 14.00 -11.70 -7.68
CA TRP A 60 12.56 -11.97 -7.67
C TRP A 60 11.70 -10.84 -7.11
N ASP A 61 12.16 -9.60 -7.30
CA ASP A 61 11.47 -8.41 -6.86
C ASP A 61 10.16 -8.22 -7.66
N LEU A 62 9.04 -8.50 -6.99
CA LEU A 62 7.71 -8.37 -7.58
C LEU A 62 7.34 -6.92 -7.86
N ASP A 63 7.85 -5.92 -7.13
CA ASP A 63 7.60 -4.51 -7.44
C ASP A 63 8.19 -4.15 -8.80
N VAL A 64 9.40 -4.65 -9.10
CA VAL A 64 10.04 -4.45 -10.41
C VAL A 64 9.28 -5.19 -11.51
N ILE A 65 8.93 -6.46 -11.29
CA ILE A 65 8.24 -7.28 -12.30
C ILE A 65 6.85 -6.70 -12.61
N GLU A 66 6.08 -6.34 -11.60
CA GLU A 66 4.71 -5.85 -11.72
C GLU A 66 4.63 -4.47 -12.40
N GLN A 67 5.61 -3.60 -12.13
CA GLN A 67 5.67 -2.26 -12.73
C GLN A 67 6.22 -2.26 -14.17
N LYS A 68 7.12 -3.19 -14.50
CA LYS A 68 7.87 -3.17 -15.77
C LYS A 68 7.36 -4.17 -16.81
N LEU A 69 6.69 -5.24 -16.41
CA LEU A 69 6.09 -6.19 -17.33
C LEU A 69 4.58 -5.97 -17.48
N PRO A 70 4.02 -6.09 -18.71
CA PRO A 70 2.59 -6.19 -18.90
C PRO A 70 1.99 -7.42 -18.19
N LEU A 71 0.76 -7.30 -17.69
CA LEU A 71 0.07 -8.36 -16.93
C LEU A 71 0.08 -9.75 -17.60
N PRO A 72 -0.16 -9.88 -18.93
CA PRO A 72 -0.07 -11.19 -19.59
C PRO A 72 1.35 -11.79 -19.57
N MET A 73 2.39 -10.94 -19.64
CA MET A 73 3.77 -11.40 -19.54
C MET A 73 4.10 -11.87 -18.12
N GLN A 74 3.57 -11.21 -17.09
CA GLN A 74 3.73 -11.68 -15.71
C GLN A 74 3.18 -13.11 -15.55
N LEU A 75 2.03 -13.42 -16.15
CA LEU A 75 1.48 -14.78 -16.17
C LEU A 75 2.37 -15.78 -16.92
N THR A 76 2.79 -15.45 -18.14
CA THR A 76 3.67 -16.34 -18.93
C THR A 76 4.97 -16.63 -18.17
N PHE A 77 5.52 -15.62 -17.48
CA PHE A 77 6.71 -15.77 -16.65
C PHE A 77 6.49 -16.76 -15.50
N LEU A 78 5.36 -16.66 -14.78
CA LEU A 78 5.01 -17.59 -13.71
C LEU A 78 4.76 -19.00 -14.25
N GLN A 79 4.10 -19.15 -15.40
CA GLN A 79 3.92 -20.44 -16.07
C GLN A 79 5.27 -21.08 -16.42
N ASP A 80 6.21 -20.28 -16.95
CA ASP A 80 7.55 -20.74 -17.28
C ASP A 80 8.33 -21.17 -16.03
N LEU A 81 8.16 -20.47 -14.90
CA LEU A 81 8.74 -20.86 -13.61
C LEU A 81 8.23 -22.23 -13.16
N PHE A 82 6.92 -22.48 -13.22
CA PHE A 82 6.36 -23.80 -12.86
C PHE A 82 6.81 -24.89 -13.82
N TYR A 83 6.87 -24.60 -15.11
CA TYR A 83 7.39 -25.56 -16.08
C TYR A 83 8.83 -25.98 -15.75
N ILE A 84 9.71 -25.04 -15.39
CA ILE A 84 11.11 -25.34 -15.08
C ILE A 84 11.28 -26.01 -13.70
N THR A 85 10.41 -25.72 -12.73
CA THR A 85 10.54 -26.22 -11.34
C THR A 85 9.78 -27.52 -11.07
N ALA A 86 8.68 -27.76 -11.79
CA ALA A 86 7.80 -28.92 -11.60
C ALA A 86 7.78 -29.87 -12.81
N ASP A 87 8.33 -29.48 -13.97
CA ASP A 87 8.14 -30.18 -15.25
C ASP A 87 6.65 -30.36 -15.64
N VAL A 88 5.81 -29.41 -15.21
CA VAL A 88 4.37 -29.40 -15.48
C VAL A 88 4.00 -28.15 -16.27
N MET A 89 3.20 -28.32 -17.33
CA MET A 89 2.56 -27.19 -17.99
C MET A 89 1.28 -26.82 -17.26
N VAL A 90 1.20 -25.58 -16.82
CA VAL A 90 0.06 -25.04 -16.09
C VAL A 90 -0.56 -23.91 -16.88
N ASP A 91 -1.87 -23.98 -17.13
CA ASP A 91 -2.62 -22.86 -17.66
C ASP A 91 -2.97 -21.90 -16.52
N MET A 92 -2.18 -20.85 -16.31
CA MET A 92 -2.41 -19.84 -15.27
C MET A 92 -3.28 -18.66 -15.76
N PRO A 93 -4.07 -18.02 -14.88
CA PRO A 93 -4.31 -18.40 -13.47
C PRO A 93 -5.22 -19.62 -13.34
N SER A 94 -4.84 -20.59 -12.51
CA SER A 94 -5.62 -21.80 -12.20
C SER A 94 -5.33 -22.26 -10.77
N ILE A 95 -6.24 -23.08 -10.22
CA ILE A 95 -6.03 -23.70 -8.91
C ILE A 95 -4.91 -24.71 -9.07
N LEU A 96 -3.83 -24.48 -8.34
CA LEU A 96 -2.69 -25.37 -8.29
C LEU A 96 -2.77 -26.21 -7.02
N GLU A 97 -2.99 -27.50 -7.19
CA GLU A 97 -3.04 -28.48 -6.10
C GLU A 97 -1.65 -29.11 -5.91
N PHE A 98 -0.74 -28.34 -5.31
CA PHE A 98 0.54 -28.87 -4.85
C PHE A 98 0.50 -29.06 -3.33
N SER A 99 0.89 -30.25 -2.85
CA SER A 99 1.07 -30.46 -1.41
C SER A 99 2.34 -29.74 -0.94
N LEU A 100 2.16 -28.82 0.02
CA LEU A 100 3.26 -28.06 0.63
C LEU A 100 4.23 -28.97 1.40
N ASP A 101 3.74 -30.08 1.96
CA ASP A 101 4.54 -31.01 2.76
C ASP A 101 5.52 -31.83 1.92
N THR A 102 5.17 -32.08 0.65
CA THR A 102 5.99 -32.88 -0.27
C THR A 102 6.67 -32.04 -1.35
N ALA A 103 6.45 -30.72 -1.36
CA ALA A 103 7.04 -29.84 -2.33
C ALA A 103 8.57 -29.78 -2.15
N SER A 104 9.30 -29.92 -3.26
CA SER A 104 10.74 -29.65 -3.28
C SER A 104 11.03 -28.16 -3.06
N ASP A 105 12.24 -27.81 -2.62
CA ASP A 105 12.61 -26.42 -2.33
C ASP A 105 12.33 -25.47 -3.51
N GLN A 106 12.65 -25.89 -4.74
CA GLN A 106 12.42 -25.10 -5.95
C GLN A 106 10.94 -24.92 -6.27
N LEU A 107 10.12 -25.94 -6.01
CA LEU A 107 8.69 -25.90 -6.25
C LEU A 107 7.99 -25.05 -5.17
N LEU A 108 8.38 -25.20 -3.90
CA LEU A 108 7.88 -24.39 -2.81
C LEU A 108 8.13 -22.90 -3.05
N PHE A 109 9.33 -22.55 -3.54
CA PHE A 109 9.63 -21.18 -3.95
C PHE A 109 8.67 -20.67 -5.04
N ALA A 110 8.42 -21.47 -6.08
CA ALA A 110 7.51 -21.11 -7.17
C ALA A 110 6.06 -20.95 -6.70
N ILE A 111 5.57 -21.85 -5.85
CA ILE A 111 4.24 -21.82 -5.22
C ILE A 111 4.06 -20.52 -4.46
N VAL A 112 4.98 -20.20 -3.54
CA VAL A 112 4.86 -19.00 -2.72
C VAL A 112 4.95 -17.72 -3.57
N LEU A 113 5.85 -17.67 -4.54
CA LEU A 113 5.97 -16.51 -5.43
C LEU A 113 4.67 -16.26 -6.21
N TYR A 114 4.05 -17.33 -6.73
CA TYR A 114 2.78 -17.26 -7.45
C TYR A 114 1.63 -16.76 -6.58
N HIS A 115 1.44 -17.33 -5.39
CA HIS A 115 0.35 -16.92 -4.51
C HIS A 115 0.54 -15.50 -3.96
N ARG A 116 1.79 -15.09 -3.70
CA ARG A 116 2.10 -13.68 -3.39
C ARG A 116 1.73 -12.76 -4.55
N TRP A 117 2.09 -13.12 -5.78
CA TRP A 117 1.71 -12.37 -6.98
C TRP A 117 0.19 -12.26 -7.15
N ILE A 118 -0.58 -13.33 -6.90
CA ILE A 118 -2.06 -13.30 -6.97
C ILE A 118 -2.63 -12.23 -6.03
N VAL A 119 -2.19 -12.23 -4.76
CA VAL A 119 -2.64 -11.25 -3.76
C VAL A 119 -2.27 -9.83 -4.18
N ARG A 120 -1.04 -9.63 -4.64
CA ARG A 120 -0.53 -8.33 -5.07
C ARG A 120 -1.16 -7.83 -6.36
N ALA A 121 -1.53 -8.70 -7.29
CA ALA A 121 -2.21 -8.33 -8.53
C ALA A 121 -3.57 -7.67 -8.25
N ILE A 122 -4.31 -8.14 -7.24
CA ILE A 122 -5.56 -7.51 -6.78
C ILE A 122 -5.30 -6.11 -6.22
N VAL A 123 -4.25 -5.98 -5.39
CA VAL A 123 -3.86 -4.69 -4.80
C VAL A 123 -3.46 -3.69 -5.89
N ASN A 124 -2.57 -4.09 -6.79
CA ASN A 124 -2.09 -3.27 -7.88
C ASN A 124 -3.22 -2.85 -8.82
N ARG A 125 -4.19 -3.73 -9.10
CA ARG A 125 -5.37 -3.40 -9.89
C ARG A 125 -6.19 -2.28 -9.23
N ALA A 126 -6.41 -2.37 -7.92
CA ALA A 126 -7.17 -1.34 -7.19
C ALA A 126 -6.46 0.02 -7.17
N LEU A 127 -5.14 0.04 -6.95
CA LEU A 127 -4.35 1.27 -6.84
C LEU A 127 -4.08 1.93 -8.21
N ASN A 128 -3.88 1.15 -9.27
CA ASN A 128 -3.50 1.64 -10.60
C ASN A 128 -4.68 1.77 -11.58
N ASN A 129 -5.92 1.92 -11.09
CA ASN A 129 -7.12 2.07 -11.92
C ASN A 129 -7.15 3.32 -12.84
N LYS A 130 -6.14 4.21 -12.76
CA LYS A 130 -6.02 5.38 -13.63
C LYS A 130 -5.45 4.99 -14.99
N GLN A 131 -6.34 4.77 -15.96
CA GLN A 131 -5.96 4.44 -17.34
C GLN A 131 -5.27 5.62 -18.03
N ASN A 132 -4.02 5.42 -18.46
CA ASN A 132 -3.48 6.19 -19.58
C ASN A 132 -4.15 5.68 -20.86
N LYS A 133 -4.91 6.54 -21.54
CA LYS A 133 -5.40 6.23 -22.90
C LYS A 133 -4.18 5.96 -23.79
N PRO A 134 -4.06 4.78 -24.43
CA PRO A 134 -2.96 4.56 -25.36
C PRO A 134 -3.09 5.53 -26.53
N GLN A 135 -2.07 6.38 -26.72
CA GLN A 135 -1.87 7.09 -27.97
C GLN A 135 -1.38 6.06 -28.99
N VAL A 136 -2.27 5.65 -29.89
CA VAL A 136 -1.91 4.74 -30.99
C VAL A 136 -1.03 5.51 -31.97
N ILE A 137 0.28 5.31 -31.88
CA ILE A 137 1.22 5.69 -32.93
C ILE A 137 1.71 4.37 -33.51
N HIS A 138 1.27 4.03 -34.72
CA HIS A 138 1.84 2.94 -35.51
C HIS A 138 3.05 3.49 -36.30
N PRO A 139 4.30 3.14 -35.95
CA PRO A 139 5.43 3.37 -36.85
C PRO A 139 5.41 2.27 -37.93
N PRO A 140 5.40 2.62 -39.22
CA PRO A 140 5.50 1.61 -40.27
C PRO A 140 6.89 0.95 -40.26
N GLY A 141 6.93 -0.39 -40.26
CA GLY A 141 8.14 -1.18 -40.59
C GLY A 141 8.81 -2.00 -39.47
N LEU A 142 8.28 -2.05 -38.24
CA LEU A 142 8.85 -2.85 -37.14
C LEU A 142 8.15 -4.21 -36.99
N GLN A 143 8.94 -5.30 -36.95
CA GLN A 143 8.52 -6.69 -36.70
C GLN A 143 8.60 -7.04 -35.20
N GLU A 144 8.16 -6.14 -34.33
CA GLU A 144 8.13 -6.37 -32.89
C GLU A 144 6.69 -6.69 -32.45
N PRO A 145 6.48 -7.55 -31.42
CA PRO A 145 5.16 -8.09 -31.13
C PRO A 145 4.11 -7.01 -30.87
N TYR A 146 2.90 -7.23 -31.37
CA TYR A 146 1.77 -6.30 -31.36
C TYR A 146 1.50 -5.64 -30.00
N ILE A 147 1.72 -6.38 -28.90
CA ILE A 147 1.48 -5.93 -27.52
C ILE A 147 2.36 -4.74 -27.08
N PHE A 148 3.51 -4.52 -27.74
CA PHE A 148 4.45 -3.44 -27.39
C PHE A 148 4.07 -2.08 -27.97
N TYR A 149 3.26 -2.03 -29.03
CA TYR A 149 2.89 -0.78 -29.72
C TYR A 149 1.44 -0.37 -29.51
N THR A 150 0.51 -1.33 -29.44
CA THR A 150 -0.93 -1.03 -29.29
C THR A 150 -1.44 -1.11 -27.85
N GLY A 151 -0.58 -1.55 -26.93
CA GLY A 151 -0.95 -1.91 -25.57
C GLY A 151 -1.68 -3.26 -25.49
N VAL A 152 -1.77 -3.80 -24.27
CA VAL A 152 -2.55 -5.01 -23.99
C VAL A 152 -4.05 -4.68 -24.10
N PRO A 153 -4.86 -5.47 -24.82
CA PRO A 153 -6.31 -5.25 -24.87
C PRO A 153 -6.92 -5.27 -23.47
N GLN A 154 -7.73 -4.27 -23.12
CA GLN A 154 -8.35 -4.17 -21.80
C GLN A 154 -9.20 -5.40 -21.45
N ALA A 155 -9.92 -5.96 -22.42
CA ALA A 155 -10.70 -7.18 -22.24
C ALA A 155 -9.84 -8.37 -21.78
N LEU A 156 -8.59 -8.47 -22.24
CA LEU A 156 -7.66 -9.50 -21.78
C LEU A 156 -7.20 -9.24 -20.34
N ILE A 157 -6.94 -7.98 -19.99
CA ILE A 157 -6.60 -7.59 -18.61
C ILE A 157 -7.75 -7.96 -17.67
N ASP A 158 -8.99 -7.60 -18.02
CA ASP A 158 -10.16 -7.87 -17.19
C ASP A 158 -10.43 -9.37 -17.05
N GLU A 159 -10.24 -10.15 -18.13
CA GLU A 159 -10.36 -11.61 -18.06
C GLU A 159 -9.28 -12.24 -17.17
N ILE A 160 -8.04 -11.75 -17.23
CA ILE A 160 -6.97 -12.20 -16.33
C ILE A 160 -7.34 -11.89 -14.88
N ILE A 161 -7.73 -10.65 -14.58
CA ILE A 161 -8.08 -10.24 -13.21
C ILE A 161 -9.25 -11.06 -12.69
N ARG A 162 -10.28 -11.30 -13.49
CA ARG A 162 -11.41 -12.16 -13.12
C ARG A 162 -10.94 -13.57 -12.72
N LYS A 163 -9.98 -14.15 -13.45
CA LYS A 163 -9.39 -15.44 -13.08
C LYS A 163 -8.56 -15.37 -11.81
N VAL A 164 -7.79 -14.29 -11.61
CA VAL A 164 -7.02 -14.04 -10.38
C VAL A 164 -7.96 -13.94 -9.17
N GLU A 165 -9.08 -13.24 -9.29
CA GLU A 165 -10.09 -13.11 -8.22
C GLU A 165 -10.68 -14.46 -7.81
N ILE A 166 -10.91 -15.36 -8.76
CA ILE A 166 -11.37 -16.74 -8.48
C ILE A 166 -10.33 -17.52 -7.66
N GLN A 167 -9.03 -17.29 -7.92
CA GLN A 167 -7.92 -17.96 -7.22
C GLN A 167 -7.58 -17.37 -5.84
N LEU A 168 -8.11 -16.20 -5.53
CA LEU A 168 -7.72 -15.43 -4.37
C LEU A 168 -7.96 -16.16 -3.04
N PRO A 169 -9.13 -16.79 -2.77
CA PRO A 169 -9.35 -17.50 -1.51
C PRO A 169 -8.31 -18.61 -1.27
N HIS A 170 -8.07 -19.45 -2.29
CA HIS A 170 -7.06 -20.52 -2.24
C HIS A 170 -5.65 -19.95 -1.99
N SER A 171 -5.33 -18.83 -2.63
CA SER A 171 -4.02 -18.19 -2.44
C SER A 171 -3.81 -17.66 -1.02
N LEU A 172 -4.85 -17.11 -0.40
CA LEU A 172 -4.81 -16.70 1.00
C LEU A 172 -4.64 -17.90 1.93
N GLU A 173 -5.31 -19.02 1.66
CA GLU A 173 -5.17 -20.27 2.41
C GLU A 173 -3.74 -20.82 2.32
N ILE A 174 -3.17 -20.91 1.12
CA ILE A 174 -1.80 -21.41 0.91
C ILE A 174 -0.77 -20.52 1.61
N LEU A 175 -0.86 -19.19 1.46
CA LEU A 175 0.08 -18.28 2.11
C LEU A 175 -0.01 -18.37 3.64
N ASN A 176 -1.22 -18.46 4.19
CA ASN A 176 -1.40 -18.69 5.62
C ASN A 176 -0.86 -20.05 6.04
N ALA A 177 -1.08 -21.12 5.29
CA ALA A 177 -0.52 -22.44 5.59
C ALA A 177 1.01 -22.40 5.67
N VAL A 178 1.67 -21.72 4.71
CA VAL A 178 3.13 -21.53 4.70
C VAL A 178 3.63 -20.77 5.94
N LEU A 179 2.89 -19.77 6.40
CA LEU A 179 3.23 -19.03 7.63
C LEU A 179 3.21 -19.93 8.88
N HIS A 180 2.39 -20.98 8.90
CA HIS A 180 2.26 -21.92 10.02
C HIS A 180 3.18 -23.16 9.91
N MET A 181 4.02 -23.27 8.87
CA MET A 181 5.00 -24.35 8.78
C MET A 181 6.10 -24.19 9.84
N ASP A 182 6.32 -25.24 10.64
CA ASP A 182 7.30 -25.27 11.73
C ASP A 182 8.75 -25.54 11.25
N ASN A 183 8.92 -26.42 10.26
CA ASN A 183 10.23 -26.90 9.80
C ASN A 183 10.68 -26.26 8.47
N LEU A 184 10.25 -25.03 8.22
CA LEU A 184 10.51 -24.33 6.96
C LEU A 184 11.99 -23.93 6.84
N LYS A 185 12.64 -24.35 5.76
CA LYS A 185 14.02 -23.95 5.39
C LYS A 185 13.99 -23.24 4.04
N PRO A 186 13.54 -21.98 4.00
CA PRO A 186 13.23 -21.33 2.74
C PRO A 186 14.49 -21.13 1.91
N LYS A 187 14.40 -21.45 0.62
CA LYS A 187 15.45 -21.22 -0.36
C LYS A 187 14.90 -20.40 -1.52
N VAL A 188 15.78 -19.60 -2.11
CA VAL A 188 15.48 -18.81 -3.31
C VAL A 188 16.29 -19.32 -4.49
N LEU A 189 15.67 -19.33 -5.66
CA LEU A 189 16.34 -19.65 -6.93
C LEU A 189 17.36 -18.55 -7.23
N SER A 190 18.64 -18.91 -7.39
CA SER A 190 19.69 -17.95 -7.70
C SER A 190 19.95 -17.89 -9.20
N PHE A 191 20.77 -16.93 -9.66
CA PHE A 191 21.18 -16.87 -11.06
C PHE A 191 21.85 -18.18 -11.51
N ASP A 192 22.66 -18.77 -10.64
CA ASP A 192 23.42 -20.00 -10.89
C ASP A 192 22.57 -21.27 -10.76
N THR A 193 21.33 -21.16 -10.22
CA THR A 193 20.38 -22.27 -10.24
C THR A 193 20.01 -22.63 -11.68
N PHE A 194 19.95 -21.65 -12.58
CA PHE A 194 19.52 -21.88 -13.95
C PHE A 194 20.69 -22.14 -14.89
N GLN A 195 20.75 -23.33 -15.49
CA GLN A 195 21.78 -23.68 -16.46
C GLN A 195 21.34 -23.28 -17.86
N THR A 196 22.15 -22.46 -18.54
CA THR A 196 21.86 -22.04 -19.91
C THR A 196 22.04 -23.23 -20.86
N LEU A 197 21.09 -23.44 -21.75
CA LEU A 197 21.20 -24.47 -22.79
C LEU A 197 22.16 -23.99 -23.90
N THR A 198 22.99 -24.90 -24.39
CA THR A 198 23.96 -24.73 -25.46
C THR A 198 23.63 -25.65 -26.63
N GLU A 199 24.33 -25.50 -27.76
CA GLU A 199 24.14 -26.36 -28.94
C GLU A 199 24.39 -27.85 -28.64
N ASP A 200 25.25 -28.14 -27.66
CA ASP A 200 25.59 -29.50 -27.23
C ASP A 200 24.68 -30.04 -26.10
N THR A 201 23.67 -29.27 -25.68
CA THR A 201 22.84 -29.66 -24.54
C THR A 201 21.84 -30.75 -24.92
N THR A 202 21.98 -31.92 -24.29
CA THR A 202 21.15 -33.10 -24.52
C THR A 202 19.98 -33.24 -23.55
N GLU A 203 20.01 -32.51 -22.43
CA GLU A 203 19.01 -32.59 -21.37
C GLU A 203 18.77 -31.21 -20.73
N ILE A 204 17.53 -30.95 -20.31
CA ILE A 204 17.17 -29.72 -19.60
C ILE A 204 17.33 -30.01 -18.10
N LYS A 205 18.48 -29.66 -17.54
CA LYS A 205 18.78 -29.83 -16.12
C LYS A 205 19.17 -28.50 -15.48
N GLN A 206 18.60 -28.21 -14.32
CA GLN A 206 18.93 -27.04 -13.51
C GLN A 206 19.82 -27.45 -12.33
N ASN A 207 20.55 -26.49 -11.76
CA ASN A 207 21.43 -26.71 -10.62
C ASN A 207 20.76 -26.34 -9.29
N TRP A 208 19.89 -27.22 -8.79
CA TRP A 208 19.13 -26.96 -7.55
C TRP A 208 20.04 -26.77 -6.31
N GLU A 209 21.25 -27.35 -6.31
CA GLU A 209 22.25 -27.16 -5.25
C GLU A 209 22.77 -25.71 -5.15
N LYS A 210 22.58 -24.90 -6.20
CA LYS A 210 22.95 -23.47 -6.22
C LYS A 210 21.84 -22.56 -5.71
N MET A 211 20.71 -23.09 -5.27
CA MET A 211 19.71 -22.30 -4.56
C MET A 211 20.31 -21.71 -3.28
N THR A 212 19.91 -20.48 -2.95
CA THR A 212 20.43 -19.78 -1.78
C THR A 212 19.46 -19.91 -0.61
N THR A 213 19.97 -20.32 0.56
CA THR A 213 19.15 -20.38 1.78
C THR A 213 18.91 -18.97 2.30
N ILE A 214 17.66 -18.67 2.66
CA ILE A 214 17.27 -17.42 3.29
C ILE A 214 16.71 -17.70 4.69
N THR A 215 16.56 -16.65 5.49
CA THR A 215 16.02 -16.80 6.84
C THR A 215 14.51 -16.98 6.82
N ILE A 216 13.98 -17.68 7.82
CA ILE A 216 12.54 -17.86 7.96
C ILE A 216 11.85 -16.52 8.25
N GLU A 217 12.52 -15.63 8.98
CA GLU A 217 12.05 -14.29 9.31
C GLU A 217 11.90 -13.46 8.04
N GLU A 218 12.90 -13.47 7.16
CA GLU A 218 12.86 -12.76 5.88
C GLU A 218 11.71 -13.25 4.99
N PHE A 219 11.52 -14.57 4.92
CA PHE A 219 10.48 -15.18 4.10
C PHE A 219 9.08 -14.87 4.63
N LYS A 220 8.84 -15.07 5.94
CA LYS A 220 7.54 -14.83 6.58
C LYS A 220 7.22 -13.34 6.67
N CYS A 221 8.20 -12.46 6.89
CA CYS A 221 8.02 -11.01 6.94
C CYS A 221 7.42 -10.49 5.64
N GLN A 222 7.97 -10.92 4.50
CA GLN A 222 7.47 -10.53 3.19
C GLN A 222 6.04 -11.04 2.91
N ILE A 223 5.72 -12.28 3.30
CA ILE A 223 4.37 -12.84 3.14
C ILE A 223 3.36 -12.08 4.02
N HIS A 224 3.71 -11.83 5.29
CA HIS A 224 2.87 -11.05 6.20
C HIS A 224 2.61 -9.64 5.67
N TYR A 225 3.63 -8.98 5.11
CA TYR A 225 3.46 -7.66 4.52
C TYR A 225 2.48 -7.66 3.33
N ASP A 226 2.64 -8.60 2.39
CA ASP A 226 1.74 -8.69 1.23
C ASP A 226 0.28 -8.99 1.67
N LEU A 227 0.09 -9.85 2.67
CA LEU A 227 -1.23 -10.11 3.26
C LEU A 227 -1.80 -8.88 3.98
N ALA A 228 -0.98 -8.16 4.76
CA ALA A 228 -1.40 -6.95 5.46
C ALA A 228 -1.90 -5.87 4.47
N THR A 229 -1.16 -5.64 3.38
CA THR A 229 -1.56 -4.70 2.33
C THR A 229 -2.89 -5.09 1.71
N PHE A 230 -3.09 -6.39 1.44
CA PHE A 230 -4.35 -6.89 0.89
C PHE A 230 -5.54 -6.73 1.85
N HIS A 231 -5.38 -7.13 3.11
CA HIS A 231 -6.46 -7.01 4.09
C HIS A 231 -6.80 -5.54 4.39
N LEU A 232 -5.81 -4.63 4.32
CA LEU A 232 -6.06 -3.20 4.44
C LEU A 232 -6.90 -2.68 3.26
N LEU A 233 -6.61 -3.10 2.03
CA LEU A 233 -7.42 -2.77 0.86
C LEU A 233 -8.86 -3.28 0.98
N ARG A 234 -9.06 -4.45 1.60
CA ARG A 234 -10.38 -5.03 1.85
C ARG A 234 -11.09 -4.45 3.07
N GLU A 235 -10.48 -3.48 3.76
CA GLU A 235 -10.99 -2.88 5.00
C GLU A 235 -11.18 -3.94 6.13
N GLU A 236 -10.44 -5.04 6.06
CA GLU A 236 -10.44 -6.12 7.05
C GLU A 236 -9.43 -5.82 8.16
N TYR A 237 -9.65 -4.72 8.88
CA TYR A 237 -8.66 -4.11 9.80
C TYR A 237 -8.12 -5.06 10.87
N LYS A 238 -8.90 -6.05 11.32
CA LYS A 238 -8.43 -7.05 12.31
C LYS A 238 -7.33 -7.95 11.74
N LEU A 239 -7.54 -8.46 10.52
CA LEU A 239 -6.56 -9.30 9.83
C LEU A 239 -5.36 -8.47 9.35
N ALA A 240 -5.63 -7.26 8.86
CA ALA A 240 -4.58 -6.30 8.51
C ALA A 240 -3.67 -6.02 9.71
N LYS A 241 -4.23 -5.68 10.88
CA LYS A 241 -3.47 -5.47 12.12
C LYS A 241 -2.65 -6.69 12.53
N TYR A 242 -3.23 -7.89 12.46
CA TYR A 242 -2.53 -9.13 12.77
C TYR A 242 -1.29 -9.31 11.88
N HIS A 243 -1.45 -9.20 10.57
CA HIS A 243 -0.33 -9.39 9.65
C HIS A 243 0.68 -8.24 9.70
N THR A 244 0.24 -6.99 9.86
CA THR A 244 1.14 -5.83 10.04
C THR A 244 2.01 -5.99 11.30
N ALA A 245 1.41 -6.41 12.43
CA ALA A 245 2.15 -6.63 13.67
C ALA A 245 3.24 -7.70 13.50
N ASN A 246 2.89 -8.85 12.92
CA ASN A 246 3.86 -9.91 12.65
C ASN A 246 4.93 -9.49 11.64
N ALA A 247 4.57 -8.75 10.58
CA ALA A 247 5.54 -8.20 9.64
C ALA A 247 6.53 -7.28 10.34
N MET A 248 6.06 -6.38 11.20
CA MET A 248 6.89 -5.45 11.99
C MET A 248 7.80 -6.17 12.97
N ASP A 249 7.30 -7.13 13.74
CA ASP A 249 8.10 -7.89 14.70
C ASP A 249 9.23 -8.65 13.99
N LEU A 250 8.92 -9.30 12.85
CA LEU A 250 9.93 -9.95 12.04
C LEU A 250 10.90 -8.94 11.42
N TYR A 251 10.42 -7.80 10.91
CA TYR A 251 11.25 -6.78 10.29
C TYR A 251 12.31 -6.24 11.25
N LYS A 252 11.97 -6.02 12.53
CA LYS A 252 12.93 -5.62 13.57
C LYS A 252 14.10 -6.60 13.73
N THR A 253 13.86 -7.90 13.54
CA THR A 253 14.95 -8.91 13.58
C THR A 253 15.88 -8.86 12.36
N LEU A 254 15.48 -8.16 11.30
CA LEU A 254 16.20 -8.06 10.03
C LEU A 254 17.02 -6.76 9.90
N GLU A 255 16.72 -5.71 10.69
CA GLU A 255 17.31 -4.36 10.52
C GLU A 255 18.83 -4.29 10.65
N HIS A 256 19.45 -5.27 11.30
CA HIS A 256 20.91 -5.34 11.48
C HIS A 256 21.62 -6.20 10.44
N ARG A 257 20.94 -6.63 9.38
CA ARG A 257 21.51 -7.49 8.34
C ARG A 257 21.94 -6.67 7.13
N ASP A 258 23.20 -6.82 6.73
CA ASP A 258 23.83 -6.04 5.65
C ASP A 258 23.19 -6.23 4.27
N SER A 259 22.49 -7.36 4.02
CA SER A 259 21.74 -7.54 2.78
C SER A 259 20.65 -8.60 2.89
N LEU A 260 19.41 -8.22 2.54
CA LEU A 260 18.27 -9.13 2.37
C LEU A 260 18.16 -9.59 0.91
N LEU A 261 17.97 -10.90 0.69
CA LEU A 261 17.91 -11.55 -0.61
C LEU A 261 16.48 -11.67 -1.16
N TYR A 262 15.47 -11.66 -0.30
CA TYR A 262 14.06 -11.89 -0.60
C TYR A 262 13.14 -10.81 -0.02
N CYS A 263 13.34 -10.37 1.23
CA CYS A 263 12.51 -9.31 1.79
C CYS A 263 12.91 -7.95 1.19
N ARG A 264 11.93 -7.26 0.62
CA ARG A 264 12.06 -5.98 -0.10
C ARG A 264 11.21 -4.87 0.53
N ILE A 265 10.75 -5.08 1.77
CA ILE A 265 9.89 -4.13 2.46
C ILE A 265 10.64 -2.83 2.76
N HIS A 266 10.08 -1.73 2.29
CA HIS A 266 10.51 -0.38 2.66
C HIS A 266 9.96 -0.01 4.04
N ARG A 267 10.86 0.45 4.92
CA ARG A 267 10.52 0.79 6.30
C ARG A 267 9.41 1.84 6.38
N GLU A 268 9.44 2.84 5.50
CA GLU A 268 8.46 3.92 5.50
C GLU A 268 7.04 3.41 5.21
N ASN A 269 6.90 2.43 4.30
CA ASN A 269 5.61 1.84 3.97
C ASN A 269 5.08 0.98 5.12
N LEU A 270 5.95 0.18 5.75
CA LEU A 270 5.58 -0.65 6.90
C LEU A 270 5.16 0.20 8.10
N ASP A 271 5.87 1.30 8.38
CA ASP A 271 5.49 2.26 9.41
C ASP A 271 4.12 2.88 9.09
N GLY A 272 3.86 3.24 7.83
CA GLY A 272 2.55 3.72 7.38
C GLY A 272 1.42 2.70 7.62
N TYR A 273 1.64 1.43 7.32
CA TYR A 273 0.67 0.37 7.62
C TYR A 273 0.49 0.15 9.12
N CYS A 274 1.55 0.26 9.91
CA CYS A 274 1.46 0.18 11.37
C CYS A 274 0.57 1.30 11.92
N GLN A 275 0.74 2.53 11.45
CA GLN A 275 -0.13 3.65 11.83
C GLN A 275 -1.59 3.42 11.39
N ALA A 276 -1.81 2.96 10.16
CA ALA A 276 -3.15 2.70 9.63
C ALA A 276 -3.89 1.56 10.36
N THR A 277 -3.15 0.64 10.98
CA THR A 277 -3.71 -0.54 11.68
C THR A 277 -3.55 -0.48 13.20
N ASP A 278 -3.12 0.66 13.75
CA ASP A 278 -2.89 0.85 15.19
C ASP A 278 -1.91 -0.20 15.79
N VAL A 279 -0.86 -0.52 15.04
CA VAL A 279 0.31 -1.28 15.51
C VAL A 279 1.34 -0.29 16.04
N LYS A 280 1.81 -0.51 17.27
CA LYS A 280 2.74 0.40 17.94
C LYS A 280 4.12 0.39 17.26
N ILE A 281 4.63 1.58 16.97
CA ILE A 281 5.98 1.79 16.45
C ILE A 281 6.80 2.49 17.53
N ASP A 282 7.99 1.97 17.81
CA ASP A 282 8.89 2.56 18.80
C ASP A 282 9.43 3.91 18.30
N GLY A 283 9.41 4.92 19.16
CA GLY A 283 9.93 6.26 18.85
C GLY A 283 9.01 7.15 17.99
N ILE A 284 7.89 6.64 17.46
CA ILE A 284 6.92 7.45 16.71
C ILE A 284 5.75 7.79 17.63
N LYS A 285 5.62 9.07 17.99
CA LYS A 285 4.44 9.59 18.70
C LYS A 285 3.32 9.81 17.71
N ALA A 286 2.09 9.47 18.11
CA ALA A 286 0.90 9.77 17.31
C ALA A 286 0.83 11.28 17.02
N THR A 287 0.52 11.62 15.79
CA THR A 287 0.37 13.02 15.38
C THR A 287 -0.86 13.64 16.05
N LEU A 288 -0.95 14.97 16.16
CA LEU A 288 -2.12 15.63 16.74
C LEU A 288 -3.40 15.29 15.97
N THR A 289 -3.31 15.12 14.65
CA THR A 289 -4.44 14.68 13.82
C THR A 289 -4.90 13.27 14.19
N GLN A 290 -3.97 12.34 14.43
CA GLN A 290 -4.30 10.98 14.88
C GLN A 290 -4.91 10.99 16.29
N GLN A 291 -4.33 11.75 17.21
CA GLN A 291 -4.85 11.90 18.56
C GLN A 291 -6.26 12.51 18.56
N PHE A 292 -6.50 13.49 17.69
CA PHE A 292 -7.81 14.11 17.47
C PHE A 292 -8.84 13.07 17.05
N HIS A 293 -8.58 12.28 16.01
CA HIS A 293 -9.52 11.23 15.57
C HIS A 293 -9.73 10.14 16.62
N ALA A 294 -8.68 9.76 17.37
CA ALA A 294 -8.81 8.83 18.49
C ALA A 294 -9.72 9.39 19.59
N SER A 295 -9.58 10.68 19.91
CA SER A 295 -10.43 11.39 20.86
C SER A 295 -11.90 11.41 20.42
N LEU A 296 -12.19 11.65 19.13
CA LEU A 296 -13.57 11.57 18.60
C LEU A 296 -14.22 10.20 18.86
N ASN A 297 -13.44 9.13 18.69
CA ASN A 297 -13.92 7.76 18.92
C ASN A 297 -14.03 7.41 20.41
N ASP A 298 -13.21 8.03 21.26
CA ASP A 298 -13.21 7.85 22.72
C ASP A 298 -14.00 8.95 23.44
N GLN A 299 -15.20 9.25 22.94
CA GLN A 299 -16.14 10.21 23.57
C GLN A 299 -15.53 11.59 23.85
N TYR A 300 -14.71 12.09 22.93
CA TYR A 300 -14.02 13.38 23.00
C TYR A 300 -13.01 13.50 24.16
N ARG A 301 -12.49 12.37 24.65
CA ARG A 301 -11.50 12.37 25.72
C ARG A 301 -10.24 13.15 25.32
N ASN A 302 -9.77 14.03 26.20
CA ASN A 302 -8.60 14.89 26.01
C ASN A 302 -8.69 15.83 24.78
N ILE A 303 -9.89 16.10 24.24
CA ILE A 303 -10.03 16.89 23.01
C ILE A 303 -9.52 18.33 23.18
N ILE A 304 -9.67 18.89 24.39
CA ILE A 304 -9.26 20.28 24.68
C ILE A 304 -7.74 20.39 24.65
N GLU A 305 -7.03 19.49 25.32
CA GLU A 305 -5.58 19.46 25.37
C GLU A 305 -4.97 19.26 23.98
N ILE A 306 -5.60 18.43 23.14
CA ILE A 306 -5.20 18.22 21.75
C ILE A 306 -5.34 19.52 20.94
N LEU A 307 -6.47 20.22 21.08
CA LEU A 307 -6.73 21.47 20.36
C LEU A 307 -5.84 22.63 20.84
N GLU A 308 -5.54 22.69 22.14
CA GLU A 308 -4.58 23.64 22.72
C GLU A 308 -3.17 23.42 22.17
N GLU A 309 -2.69 22.17 22.16
CA GLU A 309 -1.39 21.84 21.58
C GLU A 309 -1.36 22.12 20.07
N ASP A 310 -2.45 21.85 19.36
CA ASP A 310 -2.56 22.11 17.94
C ASP A 310 -2.65 23.61 17.60
N ASN A 311 -3.17 24.47 18.47
CA ASN A 311 -3.09 25.91 18.24
C ASN A 311 -1.63 26.41 18.15
N ARG A 312 -0.71 25.73 18.83
CA ARG A 312 0.74 25.99 18.73
C ARG A 312 1.37 25.32 17.51
N LYS A 313 1.02 24.06 17.24
CA LYS A 313 1.68 23.23 16.21
C LYS A 313 1.10 23.31 14.82
N ARG A 314 -0.19 23.66 14.69
CA ARG A 314 -0.90 23.87 13.42
C ARG A 314 -0.94 22.64 12.51
N GLU A 315 -1.08 21.46 13.10
CA GLU A 315 -1.06 20.18 12.40
C GLU A 315 -2.45 19.76 11.91
N ILE A 316 -3.49 19.96 12.73
CA ILE A 316 -4.86 19.53 12.43
C ILE A 316 -5.48 20.48 11.38
N PRO A 317 -5.98 19.97 10.25
CA PRO A 317 -6.72 20.77 9.28
C PRO A 317 -7.93 21.47 9.91
N MET A 318 -8.13 22.75 9.62
CA MET A 318 -9.23 23.54 10.20
C MET A 318 -10.61 22.94 9.90
N VAL A 319 -10.77 22.30 8.73
CA VAL A 319 -12.00 21.59 8.35
C VAL A 319 -12.40 20.51 9.37
N TYR A 320 -11.44 19.80 9.97
CA TYR A 320 -11.73 18.77 10.97
C TYR A 320 -12.20 19.40 12.29
N ARG A 321 -11.62 20.54 12.67
CA ARG A 321 -12.02 21.30 13.84
C ARG A 321 -13.41 21.93 13.68
N ASP A 322 -13.74 22.42 12.49
CA ASP A 322 -15.07 22.92 12.16
C ASP A 322 -16.12 21.80 12.21
N ASN A 323 -15.80 20.62 11.67
CA ASN A 323 -16.68 19.46 11.75
C ASN A 323 -16.92 19.02 13.20
N LEU A 324 -15.89 19.02 14.06
CA LEU A 324 -16.05 18.73 15.49
C LEU A 324 -17.03 19.69 16.17
N GLU A 325 -16.91 20.98 15.89
CA GLU A 325 -17.81 22.00 16.46
C GLU A 325 -19.26 21.75 16.03
N LEU A 326 -19.47 21.49 14.73
CA LEU A 326 -20.79 21.16 14.17
C LEU A 326 -21.37 19.87 14.75
N ASP A 327 -20.55 18.83 14.89
CA ASP A 327 -20.95 17.54 15.43
C ASP A 327 -21.40 17.65 16.90
N ILE A 328 -20.63 18.38 17.72
CA ILE A 328 -20.99 18.62 19.12
C ILE A 328 -22.24 19.49 19.23
N GLN A 329 -22.33 20.57 18.46
CA GLN A 329 -23.48 21.47 18.47
C GLN A 329 -24.76 20.72 18.04
N GLY A 330 -24.70 19.99 16.93
CA GLY A 330 -25.81 19.18 16.43
C GLY A 330 -26.17 18.04 17.38
N GLY A 331 -25.18 17.41 18.02
CA GLY A 331 -25.39 16.38 19.02
C GLY A 331 -26.10 16.89 20.28
N LEU A 332 -25.73 18.07 20.78
CA LEU A 332 -26.35 18.73 21.94
C LEU A 332 -27.81 19.10 21.66
N VAL A 333 -28.08 19.73 20.51
CA VAL A 333 -29.44 20.15 20.13
C VAL A 333 -30.37 18.94 19.99
N ASN A 334 -29.86 17.85 19.37
CA ASN A 334 -30.62 16.63 19.16
C ASN A 334 -30.58 15.64 20.34
N ARG A 335 -29.92 16.00 21.46
CA ARG A 335 -29.74 15.16 22.65
C ARG A 335 -29.15 13.78 22.35
N LYS A 336 -28.33 13.67 21.30
CA LYS A 336 -27.67 12.42 20.87
C LYS A 336 -26.37 12.15 21.65
N ILE A 337 -25.76 13.20 22.18
CA ILE A 337 -24.54 13.12 22.99
C ILE A 337 -24.80 13.82 24.34
N VAL A 338 -24.13 13.33 25.38
CA VAL A 338 -24.14 13.96 26.70
C VAL A 338 -22.76 14.58 26.93
N VAL A 339 -22.62 15.84 26.49
CA VAL A 339 -21.43 16.65 26.75
C VAL A 339 -21.84 17.95 27.43
N SER A 340 -20.92 18.58 28.18
CA SER A 340 -21.22 19.85 28.82
C SER A 340 -21.28 20.98 27.78
N LYS A 341 -22.12 21.99 28.01
CA LYS A 341 -22.11 23.22 27.18
C LYS A 341 -20.75 23.93 27.25
N GLU A 342 -20.07 23.81 28.39
CA GLU A 342 -18.71 24.34 28.60
C GLU A 342 -17.68 23.71 27.64
N LEU A 343 -17.85 22.44 27.26
CA LEU A 343 -16.96 21.79 26.30
C LEU A 343 -17.07 22.45 24.92
N LEU A 344 -18.30 22.66 24.42
CA LEU A 344 -18.54 23.32 23.13
C LEU A 344 -17.94 24.73 23.13
N GLN A 345 -18.18 25.49 24.19
CA GLN A 345 -17.67 26.85 24.37
C GLN A 345 -16.13 26.89 24.31
N LYS A 346 -15.43 25.96 24.98
CA LYS A 346 -13.96 25.86 24.92
C LYS A 346 -13.47 25.55 23.51
N ILE A 347 -14.11 24.60 22.82
CA ILE A 347 -13.77 24.23 21.44
C ILE A 347 -13.93 25.44 20.52
N GLN A 348 -15.01 26.20 20.67
CA GLN A 348 -15.25 27.42 19.90
C GLN A 348 -14.17 28.47 20.12
N CYS A 349 -13.78 28.73 21.38
CA CYS A 349 -12.67 29.63 21.68
C CYS A 349 -11.36 29.18 21.02
N LEU A 350 -11.02 27.89 21.12
CA LEU A 350 -9.80 27.34 20.53
C LEU A 350 -9.82 27.40 18.99
N ASN A 351 -10.97 27.18 18.36
CA ASN A 351 -11.16 27.34 16.91
C ASN A 351 -11.03 28.79 16.45
N ILE A 352 -11.52 29.75 17.24
CA ILE A 352 -11.33 31.19 16.98
C ILE A 352 -9.85 31.54 17.01
N VAL A 353 -9.12 31.11 18.04
CA VAL A 353 -7.66 31.35 18.13
C VAL A 353 -6.96 30.81 16.88
N ARG A 354 -7.26 29.57 16.48
CA ARG A 354 -6.70 28.93 15.28
C ARG A 354 -6.99 29.74 14.01
N LYS A 355 -8.26 30.11 13.77
CA LYS A 355 -8.69 30.90 12.60
C LYS A 355 -8.01 32.25 12.54
N VAL A 356 -7.91 32.95 13.67
CA VAL A 356 -7.22 34.25 13.75
C VAL A 356 -5.74 34.10 13.42
N MET A 357 -5.07 33.07 13.96
CA MET A 357 -3.67 32.80 13.70
C MET A 357 -3.39 32.43 12.24
N ASP A 358 -4.32 31.76 11.56
CA ASP A 358 -4.18 31.42 10.13
C ASP A 358 -4.62 32.56 9.20
N GLY A 359 -5.31 33.57 9.73
CA GLY A 359 -5.86 34.70 8.97
C GLY A 359 -7.15 34.34 8.21
N GLU A 360 -7.87 33.33 8.69
CA GLU A 360 -9.16 32.93 8.16
C GLU A 360 -10.29 33.87 8.61
N ILE A 361 -11.42 33.79 7.90
CA ILE A 361 -12.61 34.55 8.25
C ILE A 361 -13.29 33.90 9.46
N VAL A 362 -13.39 34.66 10.54
CA VAL A 362 -14.11 34.22 11.74
C VAL A 362 -15.61 34.52 11.55
N GLN A 363 -16.36 33.56 11.00
CA GLN A 363 -17.83 33.61 10.97
C GLN A 363 -18.36 33.15 12.32
N ASN A 364 -19.10 34.00 13.04
CA ASN A 364 -19.15 33.89 14.49
C ASN A 364 -20.57 34.06 15.05
N ASN A 365 -21.32 32.96 15.13
CA ASN A 365 -22.56 32.90 15.93
C ASN A 365 -22.26 33.01 17.45
N PHE A 366 -21.00 32.73 17.84
CA PHE A 366 -20.48 32.80 19.20
C PHE A 366 -20.23 34.21 19.72
N LEU A 367 -20.24 35.25 18.86
CA LEU A 367 -20.11 36.65 19.31
C LEU A 367 -21.22 37.05 20.30
N THR A 368 -22.41 36.47 20.15
CA THR A 368 -23.54 36.69 21.05
C THR A 368 -23.25 36.16 22.46
N GLU A 369 -22.50 35.06 22.57
CA GLU A 369 -22.09 34.49 23.87
C GLU A 369 -20.96 35.29 24.52
N LEU A 370 -20.06 35.86 23.70
CA LEU A 370 -19.00 36.75 24.19
C LEU A 370 -19.54 38.08 24.75
N LYS A 371 -20.71 38.53 24.29
CA LYS A 371 -21.36 39.79 24.73
C LYS A 371 -22.04 39.71 26.10
N GLY A 372 -22.17 38.52 26.69
CA GLY A 372 -22.77 38.38 28.02
C GLY A 372 -21.98 39.15 29.08
N THR A 373 -22.66 39.88 29.96
CA THR A 373 -22.05 40.50 31.14
C THR A 373 -21.53 39.38 32.05
N GLU A 374 -20.25 39.42 32.45
CA GLU A 374 -19.54 38.33 33.16
C GLU A 374 -19.39 37.03 32.34
N SER A 375 -19.09 37.20 31.06
CA SER A 375 -18.83 36.10 30.13
C SER A 375 -17.58 35.29 30.52
N LYS A 376 -17.79 34.13 31.15
CA LYS A 376 -16.77 33.07 31.27
C LYS A 376 -16.16 32.70 29.90
N SER A 377 -16.89 32.93 28.79
CA SER A 377 -16.38 32.71 27.43
C SER A 377 -15.24 33.67 27.09
N LEU A 378 -15.31 34.91 27.57
CA LEU A 378 -14.27 35.90 27.34
C LEU A 378 -13.00 35.53 28.10
N ASP A 379 -13.13 35.05 29.35
CA ASP A 379 -12.00 34.54 30.14
C ASP A 379 -11.29 33.41 29.39
N VAL A 380 -12.05 32.38 29.00
CA VAL A 380 -11.52 31.23 28.27
C VAL A 380 -10.86 31.64 26.95
N LEU A 381 -11.44 32.60 26.22
CA LEU A 381 -10.87 33.09 24.98
C LEU A 381 -9.55 33.82 25.20
N LEU A 382 -9.46 34.67 26.22
CA LEU A 382 -8.25 35.41 26.57
C LEU A 382 -7.14 34.45 27.02
N ASP A 383 -7.46 33.50 27.89
CA ASP A 383 -6.52 32.47 28.33
C ASP A 383 -5.99 31.66 27.13
N SER A 384 -6.87 31.29 26.19
CA SER A 384 -6.49 30.57 24.97
C SER A 384 -5.57 31.37 24.04
N PHE A 385 -5.73 32.70 23.98
CA PHE A 385 -4.80 33.56 23.24
C PHE A 385 -3.46 33.71 23.96
N ASP A 386 -3.47 33.86 25.28
CA ASP A 386 -2.24 33.96 26.07
C ASP A 386 -1.34 32.72 25.88
N ASP A 387 -1.97 31.54 25.86
CA ASP A 387 -1.34 30.23 25.64
C ASP A 387 -0.56 30.08 24.32
N VAL A 388 -0.88 30.91 23.31
CA VAL A 388 -0.20 30.91 22.00
C VAL A 388 0.74 32.09 21.81
N LEU A 389 0.62 33.15 22.61
CA LEU A 389 1.41 34.38 22.44
C LEU A 389 2.91 34.14 22.58
N GLY A 390 3.34 33.20 23.42
CA GLY A 390 4.76 32.86 23.59
C GLY A 390 5.42 32.34 22.31
N ASN A 391 4.67 31.63 21.48
CA ASN A 391 5.15 31.02 20.22
C ASN A 391 4.65 31.76 18.97
N ALA A 392 3.91 32.86 19.13
CA ALA A 392 3.32 33.62 18.05
C ALA A 392 4.39 34.36 17.22
N THR A 393 4.31 34.23 15.90
CA THR A 393 5.13 35.02 14.96
C THR A 393 4.69 36.48 14.96
N GLU A 394 5.50 37.38 14.40
CA GLU A 394 5.12 38.80 14.22
C GLU A 394 3.83 38.97 13.40
N LEU A 395 3.60 38.09 12.43
CA LEU A 395 2.36 38.09 11.65
C LEU A 395 1.17 37.69 12.52
N ASP A 396 1.34 36.69 13.37
CA ASP A 396 0.31 36.23 14.31
C ASP A 396 -0.04 37.32 15.31
N ARG A 397 0.96 37.97 15.91
CA ARG A 397 0.75 39.09 16.84
C ARG A 397 -0.09 40.19 16.19
N LYS A 398 0.24 40.56 14.94
CA LYS A 398 -0.55 41.54 14.17
C LYS A 398 -1.97 41.07 13.91
N ARG A 399 -2.19 39.78 13.60
CA ARG A 399 -3.52 39.20 13.40
C ARG A 399 -4.34 39.22 14.69
N ILE A 400 -3.74 38.81 15.80
CA ILE A 400 -4.34 38.82 17.13
C ILE A 400 -4.73 40.25 17.54
N SER A 401 -3.82 41.23 17.41
CA SER A 401 -4.13 42.63 17.72
C SER A 401 -5.28 43.18 16.88
N LYS A 402 -5.30 42.87 15.58
CA LYS A 402 -6.42 43.27 14.69
C LYS A 402 -7.74 42.62 15.11
N TYR A 403 -7.71 41.36 15.55
CA TYR A 403 -8.91 40.67 16.00
C TYR A 403 -9.46 41.26 17.31
N PHE A 404 -8.60 41.56 18.29
CA PHE A 404 -9.04 42.26 19.50
C PHE A 404 -9.60 43.65 19.21
N LEU A 405 -8.99 44.39 18.29
CA LEU A 405 -9.52 45.68 17.84
C LEU A 405 -10.91 45.53 17.20
N TYR A 406 -11.11 44.49 16.40
CA TYR A 406 -12.42 44.15 15.85
C TYR A 406 -13.44 43.82 16.95
N LEU A 407 -13.06 43.05 17.97
CA LEU A 407 -13.95 42.71 19.09
C LEU A 407 -14.40 43.95 19.88
N VAL A 408 -13.50 44.93 20.06
CA VAL A 408 -13.80 46.19 20.75
C VAL A 408 -14.64 47.13 19.89
N ILE A 409 -14.22 47.38 18.64
CA ILE A 409 -14.81 48.43 17.80
C ILE A 409 -16.09 47.97 17.11
N MET A 410 -16.05 46.78 16.51
CA MET A 410 -17.10 46.32 15.60
C MET A 410 -18.05 45.34 16.28
N ALA A 411 -17.53 44.49 17.18
CA ALA A 411 -18.35 43.52 17.88
C ALA A 411 -18.93 44.03 19.20
N ASP A 412 -18.56 45.22 19.68
CA ASP A 412 -19.09 45.85 20.91
C ASP A 412 -19.03 44.94 22.16
N VAL A 413 -17.90 44.24 22.34
CA VAL A 413 -17.64 43.46 23.56
C VAL A 413 -17.15 44.42 24.66
N SER A 414 -18.09 45.16 25.26
CA SER A 414 -17.81 46.24 26.23
C SER A 414 -17.03 45.81 27.48
N GLU A 415 -17.04 44.53 27.84
CA GLU A 415 -16.25 44.00 28.94
C GLU A 415 -14.76 43.89 28.60
N LEU A 416 -14.44 43.56 27.34
CA LEU A 416 -13.06 43.48 26.87
C LEU A 416 -12.38 44.85 26.90
N SER A 417 -13.10 45.91 26.49
CA SER A 417 -12.55 47.27 26.53
C SER A 417 -12.26 47.73 27.96
N LYS A 418 -13.13 47.44 28.92
CA LYS A 418 -12.87 47.73 30.34
C LYS A 418 -11.62 47.03 30.86
N ARG A 419 -11.46 45.74 30.54
CA ARG A 419 -10.31 44.94 31.00
C ARG A 419 -8.99 45.40 30.39
N ILE A 420 -8.97 45.75 29.10
CA ILE A 420 -7.77 46.31 28.45
C ILE A 420 -7.37 47.63 29.11
N LEU A 421 -8.34 48.46 29.50
CA LEU A 421 -8.10 49.77 30.14
C LEU A 421 -7.81 49.69 31.64
N SER A 422 -8.04 48.53 32.29
CA SER A 422 -7.82 48.32 33.72
C SER A 422 -6.50 47.61 34.05
N ILE A 423 -5.68 47.28 33.05
CA ILE A 423 -4.33 46.74 33.25
C ILE A 423 -3.40 47.92 33.50
N ASP A 424 -3.16 48.22 34.80
CA ASP A 424 -2.00 49.00 35.29
C ASP A 424 -0.77 48.09 35.42
#